data_AF-A0A0H5QJQ5-F1
#
_entry.id   AF-A0A0H5QJQ5-F1
#
_cell.length_a   1.000
_cell.length_b   1.000
_cell.length_c   1.000
_cell.angle_alpha   90.00
_cell.angle_beta   90.00
_cell.angle_gamma   90.00
#
_symmetry.space_group_name_H-M   'P 1'
#
loop_
_entity.id
_entity.type
_entity.pdbx_description
1 polymer ?
#
loop_
_entity_poly.entity_id
_entity_poly.type
_entity_poly.pdbx_seq_one_letter_code
_entity_poly.pdbx_strand_id
1 'polypeptide(L)'
;MSHSEISIVIRQSLQQLQTKNPMDDDFYYQVYTSRQGGPWKGVGLPGIEVSGPLMVNRFRNADGTPILPEGTLGRVAFSTIRKPRTLLQLTGSRHQVEDGLSPVAESGTVGGPRRFMFARLSLMYVIEEGIRFIMDVEDVDNLLLSFPSTSPEEAANQAMLHLQRVKLGKRLLEHLGINEILDENGVPVMKQSPLSPPDPNHIVFKYGSLVKGRNLVLRSLMCLAPEQVFLLVHIMMAQLSLFAVPSSPEQFDFQTGPVLEKHFNQWAHPQIIQLAFGFVSSSDNVEKFVDILRSPVGCSFILCFCKRGHELRSHPLTPPGDVAAWIQVYRRIWGLIVLRFDELLPVETPELSASLLNRWRMIADLSSHAFAAELTMIPRTGRLWQLVDEHISTCPPVAYFANLVASVYRDQPQSPTSI
;
A
#
# COMPACT_ATOMS: atom_id res chain seq x y z
N MET A 1 -17.47 15.60 8.22
CA MET A 1 -18.43 16.61 7.70
C MET A 1 -18.90 17.52 8.81
N SER A 2 -18.03 18.47 9.15
CA SER A 2 -18.38 19.65 9.93
C SER A 2 -19.32 20.58 9.14
N HIS A 3 -19.99 21.50 9.84
CA HIS A 3 -20.87 22.48 9.20
C HIS A 3 -20.12 23.44 8.26
N SER A 4 -18.81 23.67 8.50
CA SER A 4 -17.91 24.43 7.63
C SER A 4 -17.58 23.66 6.35
N GLU A 5 -17.17 22.39 6.43
CA GLU A 5 -16.94 21.54 5.24
C GLU A 5 -18.17 21.53 4.31
N ILE A 6 -19.36 21.31 4.87
CA ILE A 6 -20.63 21.28 4.12
C ILE A 6 -20.90 22.63 3.43
N SER A 7 -20.61 23.76 4.09
CA SER A 7 -20.86 25.08 3.51
C SER A 7 -19.79 25.51 2.50
N ILE A 8 -18.56 25.00 2.58
CA ILE A 8 -17.53 25.14 1.54
C ILE A 8 -17.96 24.39 0.28
N VAL A 9 -18.32 23.10 0.40
CA VAL A 9 -18.78 22.28 -0.74
C VAL A 9 -20.01 22.92 -1.41
N ILE A 10 -21.01 23.37 -0.63
CA ILE A 10 -22.19 24.05 -1.18
C ILE A 10 -21.81 25.34 -1.94
N ARG A 11 -20.87 26.15 -1.44
CA ARG A 11 -20.40 27.36 -2.15
C ARG A 11 -19.72 26.99 -3.47
N GLN A 12 -18.85 25.98 -3.47
CA GLN A 12 -18.12 25.55 -4.65
C GLN A 12 -19.06 24.97 -5.73
N SER A 13 -20.03 24.12 -5.34
CA SER A 13 -21.04 23.61 -6.27
C SER A 13 -21.98 24.71 -6.80
N LEU A 14 -22.32 25.71 -5.98
CA LEU A 14 -23.10 26.87 -6.45
C LEU A 14 -22.31 27.76 -7.42
N GLN A 15 -20.99 27.89 -7.23
CA GLN A 15 -20.10 28.62 -8.11
C GLN A 15 -20.00 27.94 -9.49
N GLN A 16 -19.80 26.62 -9.53
CA GLN A 16 -19.78 25.83 -10.77
C GLN A 16 -21.12 25.88 -11.54
N LEU A 17 -22.25 26.07 -10.85
CA LEU A 17 -23.57 26.28 -11.45
C LEU A 17 -23.80 27.72 -11.97
N GLN A 18 -22.87 28.64 -11.73
CA GLN A 18 -22.96 30.06 -12.12
C GLN A 18 -22.03 30.42 -13.29
N THR A 19 -21.10 29.54 -13.65
CA THR A 19 -20.15 29.74 -14.75
C THR A 19 -20.87 29.61 -16.09
N LYS A 20 -20.87 30.70 -16.89
CA LYS A 20 -21.58 30.73 -18.19
C LYS A 20 -20.96 29.83 -19.27
N ASN A 21 -19.70 29.43 -19.09
CA ASN A 21 -18.97 28.54 -19.97
C ASN A 21 -18.31 27.47 -19.10
N PRO A 22 -18.65 26.16 -19.24
CA PRO A 22 -18.05 25.12 -18.42
C PRO A 22 -16.54 24.97 -18.65
N MET A 23 -16.04 25.42 -19.81
CA MET A 23 -14.60 25.41 -20.12
C MET A 23 -13.80 26.45 -19.32
N ASP A 24 -14.44 27.53 -18.83
CA ASP A 24 -13.75 28.58 -18.06
C ASP A 24 -13.27 28.09 -16.68
N ASP A 25 -13.84 26.97 -16.18
CA ASP A 25 -13.44 26.30 -14.93
C ASP A 25 -12.65 24.99 -15.16
N ASP A 26 -12.53 24.48 -16.39
CA ASP A 26 -11.75 23.28 -16.71
C ASP A 26 -10.24 23.59 -16.64
N PHE A 27 -9.53 22.89 -15.76
CA PHE A 27 -8.09 22.99 -15.58
C PHE A 27 -7.31 22.79 -16.89
N TYR A 28 -7.65 21.77 -17.68
CA TYR A 28 -6.92 21.45 -18.91
C TYR A 28 -7.17 22.51 -19.99
N TYR A 29 -8.41 23.02 -20.10
CA TYR A 29 -8.75 24.11 -21.00
C TYR A 29 -8.02 25.42 -20.64
N GLN A 30 -7.91 25.75 -19.35
CA GLN A 30 -7.19 26.94 -18.90
C GLN A 30 -5.67 26.82 -19.07
N VAL A 31 -5.09 25.65 -18.81
CA VAL A 31 -3.66 25.38 -19.08
C VAL A 31 -3.38 25.46 -20.59
N TYR A 32 -4.29 24.98 -21.44
CA TYR A 32 -4.19 25.16 -22.89
C TYR A 32 -4.30 26.65 -23.29
N THR A 33 -5.30 27.36 -22.79
CA THR A 33 -5.59 28.75 -23.15
C THR A 33 -4.51 29.72 -22.70
N SER A 34 -3.94 29.52 -21.50
CA SER A 34 -2.81 30.32 -20.99
C SER A 34 -1.51 30.08 -21.75
N ARG A 35 -1.25 28.85 -22.23
CA ARG A 35 -0.15 28.56 -23.17
C ARG A 35 -0.32 29.23 -24.53
N GLN A 36 -1.55 29.57 -24.92
CA GLN A 36 -1.87 30.37 -26.11
C GLN A 36 -1.90 31.89 -25.82
N GLY A 37 -1.43 32.33 -24.64
CA GLY A 37 -1.38 33.75 -24.26
C GLY A 37 -2.71 34.35 -23.79
N GLY A 38 -3.76 33.54 -23.59
CA GLY A 38 -5.04 34.00 -23.05
C GLY A 38 -5.01 34.26 -21.54
N PRO A 39 -5.82 35.19 -21.02
CA PRO A 39 -5.88 35.46 -19.58
C PRO A 39 -6.46 34.26 -18.81
N TRP A 40 -5.82 33.88 -17.71
CA TRP A 40 -6.33 32.87 -16.79
C TRP A 40 -7.60 33.38 -16.08
N LYS A 41 -8.65 32.54 -16.02
CA LYS A 41 -9.98 32.95 -15.53
C LYS A 41 -10.55 32.11 -14.39
N GLY A 42 -10.13 30.86 -14.25
CA GLY A 42 -10.75 29.93 -13.32
C GLY A 42 -10.13 29.95 -11.93
N VAL A 43 -10.92 29.48 -10.98
CA VAL A 43 -10.61 29.53 -9.55
C VAL A 43 -10.02 28.18 -9.12
N GLY A 44 -8.70 28.04 -9.28
CA GLY A 44 -8.00 26.76 -9.15
C GLY A 44 -6.54 26.82 -8.72
N LEU A 45 -6.06 27.96 -8.20
CA LEU A 45 -4.75 28.06 -7.55
C LEU A 45 -4.93 28.29 -6.05
N PRO A 46 -4.31 27.47 -5.17
CA PRO A 46 -4.19 27.82 -3.76
C PRO A 46 -3.21 28.99 -3.63
N GLY A 47 -3.70 30.18 -3.25
CA GLY A 47 -2.84 31.34 -3.00
C GLY A 47 -3.33 32.71 -3.49
N ILE A 48 -4.53 32.83 -4.08
CA ILE A 48 -5.09 34.15 -4.43
C ILE A 48 -6.35 34.41 -3.59
N GLU A 49 -6.21 35.30 -2.62
CA GLU A 49 -7.34 35.86 -1.87
C GLU A 49 -8.29 36.60 -2.83
N VAL A 50 -9.52 36.10 -3.00
CA VAL A 50 -10.61 36.87 -3.62
C VAL A 50 -11.59 37.32 -2.54
N SER A 51 -11.03 38.01 -1.53
CA SER A 51 -11.78 38.85 -0.60
C SER A 51 -12.21 40.13 -1.32
N GLY A 52 -13.28 40.06 -2.11
CA GLY A 52 -13.81 41.20 -2.86
C GLY A 52 -15.33 41.16 -3.04
N PRO A 53 -16.04 42.31 -3.02
CA PRO A 53 -17.50 42.38 -3.00
C PRO A 53 -18.22 42.01 -4.31
N LEU A 54 -17.53 41.34 -5.25
CA LEU A 54 -17.94 41.14 -6.64
C LEU A 54 -19.04 40.09 -6.88
N MET A 55 -19.54 39.43 -5.83
CA MET A 55 -20.57 38.39 -5.92
C MET A 55 -22.01 38.87 -5.68
N VAL A 56 -22.24 40.02 -5.02
CA VAL A 56 -23.60 40.40 -4.57
C VAL A 56 -24.50 40.86 -5.74
N ASN A 57 -23.93 41.51 -6.76
CA ASN A 57 -24.70 42.23 -7.79
C ASN A 57 -24.82 41.54 -9.16
N ARG A 58 -24.32 40.31 -9.35
CA ARG A 58 -24.40 39.62 -10.67
C ARG A 58 -25.64 38.76 -10.91
N PHE A 59 -26.54 38.66 -9.93
CA PHE A 59 -27.61 37.63 -9.92
C PHE A 59 -29.04 38.19 -9.91
N ARG A 60 -29.22 39.45 -10.31
CA ARG A 60 -30.52 40.11 -10.45
C ARG A 60 -30.63 40.81 -11.80
N ASN A 61 -31.84 40.85 -12.35
CA ASN A 61 -32.19 41.81 -13.40
C ASN A 61 -32.10 43.24 -12.84
N ALA A 62 -32.17 44.27 -13.70
CA ALA A 62 -32.17 45.67 -13.27
C ALA A 62 -33.25 45.98 -12.22
N ASP A 63 -34.38 45.27 -12.28
CA ASP A 63 -35.54 45.42 -11.38
C ASP A 63 -35.44 44.55 -10.10
N GLY A 64 -34.29 43.93 -9.83
CA GLY A 64 -34.02 43.19 -8.61
C GLY A 64 -34.53 41.74 -8.56
N THR A 65 -35.21 41.26 -9.61
CA THR A 65 -35.73 39.89 -9.72
C THR A 65 -34.64 38.86 -10.11
N PRO A 66 -34.74 37.59 -9.69
CA PRO A 66 -33.79 36.55 -10.10
C PRO A 66 -33.91 36.26 -11.59
N ILE A 67 -32.76 36.07 -12.25
CA ILE A 67 -32.63 36.02 -13.73
C ILE A 67 -33.27 34.75 -14.35
N LEU A 68 -33.50 33.68 -13.58
CA LEU A 68 -34.06 32.41 -14.05
C LEU A 68 -35.16 31.89 -13.12
N PRO A 69 -36.29 31.35 -13.64
CA PRO A 69 -37.38 30.79 -12.84
C PRO A 69 -36.98 29.56 -12.01
N GLU A 70 -37.71 29.29 -10.94
CA GLU A 70 -37.61 28.03 -10.21
C GLU A 70 -38.13 26.87 -11.07
N GLY A 71 -37.38 25.77 -11.13
CA GLY A 71 -37.70 24.59 -11.95
C GLY A 71 -36.84 24.42 -13.21
N THR A 72 -35.96 25.37 -13.55
CA THR A 72 -35.00 25.17 -14.66
C THR A 72 -34.02 24.03 -14.35
N LEU A 73 -33.79 23.16 -15.34
CA LEU A 73 -32.92 21.98 -15.25
C LEU A 73 -31.52 22.37 -14.74
N GLY A 74 -31.06 21.72 -13.68
CA GLY A 74 -29.78 22.02 -13.01
C GLY A 74 -29.92 22.63 -11.60
N ARG A 75 -31.10 23.13 -11.20
CA ARG A 75 -31.34 23.55 -9.81
C ARG A 75 -32.09 22.48 -9.01
N VAL A 76 -31.36 21.70 -8.20
CA VAL A 76 -31.95 20.93 -7.11
C VAL A 76 -32.46 21.90 -6.05
N ALA A 77 -33.74 21.83 -5.69
CA ALA A 77 -34.31 22.70 -4.67
C ALA A 77 -33.60 22.53 -3.32
N PHE A 78 -33.41 23.61 -2.56
CA PHE A 78 -32.78 23.56 -1.24
C PHE A 78 -33.49 22.61 -0.25
N SER A 79 -34.79 22.37 -0.45
CA SER A 79 -35.58 21.39 0.29
C SER A 79 -35.15 19.93 0.03
N THR A 80 -34.75 19.58 -1.20
CA THR A 80 -34.22 18.26 -1.54
C THR A 80 -32.79 18.03 -1.07
N ILE A 81 -32.00 19.09 -0.82
CA ILE A 81 -30.65 18.96 -0.26
C ILE A 81 -30.70 18.49 1.21
N ARG A 82 -31.71 18.94 1.99
CA ARG A 82 -31.91 18.52 3.38
C ARG A 82 -32.70 17.20 3.55
N LYS A 83 -33.35 16.73 2.50
CA LYS A 83 -34.02 15.40 2.43
C LYS A 83 -33.85 14.84 1.01
N PRO A 84 -32.79 14.07 0.72
CA PRO A 84 -32.59 13.48 -0.60
C PRO A 84 -33.77 12.57 -0.94
N ARG A 85 -34.44 12.85 -2.06
CA ARG A 85 -35.50 11.99 -2.60
C ARG A 85 -34.87 10.84 -3.36
N THR A 86 -35.42 9.64 -3.20
CA THR A 86 -35.05 8.46 -3.99
C THR A 86 -35.43 8.69 -5.46
N LEU A 87 -34.42 8.86 -6.32
CA LEU A 87 -34.60 9.19 -7.74
C LEU A 87 -35.07 8.02 -8.62
N LEU A 88 -35.05 6.78 -8.11
CA LEU A 88 -35.68 5.63 -8.74
C LEU A 88 -36.86 5.15 -7.90
N GLN A 89 -38.07 5.44 -8.39
CA GLN A 89 -39.22 4.55 -8.19
C GLN A 89 -39.44 3.80 -9.50
N LEU A 90 -38.98 2.55 -9.56
CA LEU A 90 -39.31 1.65 -10.66
C LEU A 90 -40.79 1.27 -10.53
N THR A 91 -41.65 2.01 -11.23
CA THR A 91 -43.07 1.67 -11.39
C THR A 91 -43.18 0.43 -12.27
N GLY A 92 -43.13 -0.74 -11.62
CA GLY A 92 -43.44 -2.02 -12.27
C GLY A 92 -44.90 -2.04 -12.69
N SER A 93 -45.18 -1.65 -13.93
CA SER A 93 -46.48 -1.87 -14.56
C SER A 93 -46.68 -3.38 -14.71
N ARG A 94 -47.45 -3.96 -13.79
CA ARG A 94 -47.87 -5.35 -13.86
C ARG A 94 -49.19 -5.41 -14.61
N HIS A 95 -49.15 -5.80 -15.88
CA HIS A 95 -50.36 -6.25 -16.56
C HIS A 95 -50.95 -7.44 -15.79
N GLN A 96 -52.26 -7.39 -15.62
CA GLN A 96 -53.07 -8.33 -14.88
C GLN A 96 -53.38 -9.59 -15.71
N VAL A 97 -53.42 -10.74 -15.01
CA VAL A 97 -54.49 -11.79 -15.09
C VAL A 97 -54.54 -12.59 -16.41
N GLU A 98 -55.02 -13.83 -16.52
CA GLU A 98 -55.49 -14.90 -15.60
C GLU A 98 -54.38 -15.99 -15.47
N ASP A 99 -54.37 -17.01 -14.61
CA ASP A 99 -55.09 -17.42 -13.37
C ASP A 99 -54.09 -18.34 -12.57
N GLY A 100 -54.33 -19.00 -11.43
CA GLY A 100 -55.45 -19.11 -10.49
C GLY A 100 -55.01 -19.88 -9.24
N LEU A 101 -55.85 -19.88 -8.20
CA LEU A 101 -55.62 -20.51 -6.88
C LEU A 101 -54.59 -19.82 -5.96
N SER A 102 -55.07 -18.73 -5.36
CA SER A 102 -54.88 -18.43 -3.93
C SER A 102 -56.30 -18.49 -3.28
N PRO A 103 -56.53 -18.39 -1.94
CA PRO A 103 -55.65 -17.77 -0.92
C PRO A 103 -55.68 -18.37 0.51
N VAL A 104 -55.06 -17.61 1.44
CA VAL A 104 -55.27 -17.48 2.91
C VAL A 104 -54.51 -18.51 3.76
N ALA A 105 -53.68 -18.15 4.76
CA ALA A 105 -52.96 -16.94 5.21
C ALA A 105 -51.67 -17.46 5.92
N GLU A 106 -50.64 -16.71 6.32
CA GLU A 106 -50.54 -15.40 6.97
C GLU A 106 -49.24 -14.70 6.48
N SER A 107 -49.31 -13.45 6.01
CA SER A 107 -49.09 -12.25 6.84
C SER A 107 -47.78 -12.28 7.64
N GLY A 108 -46.67 -11.92 6.98
CA GLY A 108 -45.36 -11.80 7.61
C GLY A 108 -44.40 -10.95 6.79
N THR A 109 -44.38 -9.64 7.05
CA THR A 109 -43.28 -8.76 6.66
C THR A 109 -41.96 -9.34 7.22
N VAL A 110 -40.80 -9.20 6.59
CA VAL A 110 -39.99 -7.96 6.58
C VAL A 110 -38.78 -8.19 5.66
N GLY A 111 -38.60 -7.30 4.67
CA GLY A 111 -37.31 -7.17 3.96
C GLY A 111 -36.27 -6.53 4.89
N GLY A 112 -35.65 -7.33 5.75
CA GLY A 112 -35.02 -6.85 6.97
C GLY A 112 -33.58 -6.34 6.88
N PRO A 113 -33.05 -5.84 8.02
CA PRO A 113 -31.68 -5.33 8.15
C PRO A 113 -30.56 -6.28 7.73
N ARG A 114 -30.86 -7.58 7.52
CA ARG A 114 -29.90 -8.64 7.24
C ARG A 114 -29.06 -8.39 5.98
N ARG A 115 -29.61 -7.86 4.88
CA ARG A 115 -28.79 -7.51 3.69
C ARG A 115 -27.81 -6.36 3.96
N PHE A 116 -28.19 -5.36 4.75
CA PHE A 116 -27.28 -4.30 5.19
C PHE A 116 -26.24 -4.80 6.20
N MET A 117 -26.58 -5.77 7.05
CA MET A 117 -25.60 -6.43 7.94
C MET A 117 -24.62 -7.32 7.16
N PHE A 118 -25.07 -8.06 6.14
CA PHE A 118 -24.16 -8.78 5.24
C PHE A 118 -23.25 -7.85 4.47
N ALA A 119 -23.72 -6.66 4.05
CA ALA A 119 -22.85 -5.63 3.49
C ALA A 119 -21.80 -5.19 4.52
N ARG A 120 -22.22 -4.75 5.72
CA ARG A 120 -21.34 -4.21 6.77
C ARG A 120 -20.35 -5.22 7.37
N LEU A 121 -20.66 -6.52 7.28
CA LEU A 121 -19.77 -7.63 7.67
C LEU A 121 -19.04 -8.27 6.47
N SER A 122 -19.26 -7.78 5.24
CA SER A 122 -18.52 -8.27 4.08
C SER A 122 -17.09 -7.76 4.12
N LEU A 123 -16.13 -8.65 3.83
CA LEU A 123 -14.71 -8.30 3.79
C LEU A 123 -14.40 -7.19 2.78
N MET A 124 -15.17 -7.08 1.70
CA MET A 124 -15.10 -5.97 0.75
C MET A 124 -15.49 -4.63 1.40
N TYR A 125 -16.62 -4.55 2.11
CA TYR A 125 -17.03 -3.31 2.79
C TYR A 125 -16.00 -2.86 3.82
N VAL A 126 -15.45 -3.81 4.59
CA VAL A 126 -14.37 -3.52 5.53
C VAL A 126 -13.16 -2.95 4.78
N ILE A 127 -12.75 -3.55 3.66
CA ILE A 127 -11.66 -3.01 2.82
C ILE A 127 -11.97 -1.59 2.29
N GLU A 128 -13.20 -1.29 1.87
CA GLU A 128 -13.59 0.09 1.48
C GLU A 128 -13.49 1.07 2.65
N GLU A 129 -13.88 0.65 3.86
CA GLU A 129 -13.78 1.47 5.08
C GLU A 129 -12.32 1.76 5.44
N GLY A 130 -11.43 0.76 5.30
CA GLY A 130 -9.98 0.95 5.44
C GLY A 130 -9.40 1.92 4.41
N ILE A 131 -9.79 1.79 3.13
CA ILE A 131 -9.35 2.71 2.06
C ILE A 131 -9.86 4.13 2.32
N ARG A 132 -11.04 4.28 2.93
CA ARG A 132 -11.56 5.58 3.36
C ARG A 132 -10.69 6.20 4.45
N PHE A 133 -10.26 5.45 5.46
CA PHE A 133 -9.33 5.99 6.48
C PHE A 133 -7.99 6.42 5.88
N ILE A 134 -7.51 5.73 4.84
CA ILE A 134 -6.32 6.15 4.09
C ILE A 134 -6.55 7.46 3.34
N MET A 135 -7.69 7.64 2.67
CA MET A 135 -8.00 8.92 2.00
C MET A 135 -8.13 10.07 3.03
N ASP A 136 -8.82 9.84 4.15
CA ASP A 136 -8.91 10.82 5.25
C ASP A 136 -7.49 11.20 5.79
N VAL A 137 -6.54 10.25 5.77
CA VAL A 137 -5.13 10.46 6.16
C VAL A 137 -4.35 11.26 5.11
N GLU A 138 -4.43 10.86 3.84
CA GLU A 138 -3.75 11.52 2.72
C GLU A 138 -4.24 12.97 2.55
N ASP A 139 -5.54 13.24 2.73
CA ASP A 139 -6.10 14.59 2.72
C ASP A 139 -5.48 15.48 3.81
N VAL A 140 -5.27 14.95 5.02
CA VAL A 140 -4.61 15.70 6.11
C VAL A 140 -3.12 15.91 5.83
N ASP A 141 -2.42 14.94 5.26
CA ASP A 141 -1.02 15.10 4.85
C ASP A 141 -0.88 16.15 3.74
N ASN A 142 -1.78 16.17 2.76
CA ASN A 142 -1.82 17.18 1.71
C ASN A 142 -2.06 18.59 2.29
N LEU A 143 -2.97 18.73 3.26
CA LEU A 143 -3.19 19.99 3.97
C LEU A 143 -1.96 20.45 4.76
N LEU A 144 -1.28 19.53 5.47
CA LEU A 144 -0.04 19.82 6.20
C LEU A 144 1.09 20.28 5.26
N LEU A 145 1.15 19.76 4.03
CA LEU A 145 2.13 20.18 3.02
C LEU A 145 1.77 21.52 2.36
N SER A 146 0.49 21.85 2.23
CA SER A 146 0.05 23.08 1.53
C SER A 146 0.14 24.36 2.37
N PHE A 147 0.26 24.25 3.70
CA PHE A 147 0.29 25.40 4.62
C PHE A 147 1.52 25.37 5.55
N PRO A 148 2.72 25.70 5.04
CA PRO A 148 3.89 25.91 5.90
C PRO A 148 3.65 27.11 6.83
N SER A 149 3.86 26.94 8.14
CA SER A 149 3.49 27.95 9.14
C SER A 149 4.34 29.22 9.04
N THR A 150 3.67 30.33 8.75
CA THR A 150 4.25 31.69 8.74
C THR A 150 3.66 32.60 9.82
N SER A 151 2.43 32.34 10.27
CA SER A 151 1.76 33.05 11.36
C SER A 151 1.51 32.18 12.61
N PRO A 152 1.32 32.76 13.81
CA PRO A 152 1.04 32.00 15.02
C PRO A 152 -0.35 31.31 15.00
N GLU A 153 -1.31 31.82 14.23
CA GLU A 153 -2.61 31.17 14.02
C GLU A 153 -2.49 29.96 13.09
N GLU A 154 -1.69 30.05 12.02
CA GLU A 154 -1.32 28.89 11.19
C GLU A 154 -0.63 27.80 12.00
N ALA A 155 0.30 28.17 12.90
CA ALA A 155 0.97 27.19 13.76
C ALA A 155 -0.02 26.43 14.68
N ALA A 156 -1.04 27.10 15.22
CA ALA A 156 -2.09 26.46 16.01
C ALA A 156 -2.97 25.53 15.15
N ASN A 157 -3.34 25.96 13.94
CA ASN A 157 -4.10 25.13 12.99
C ASN A 157 -3.28 23.90 12.53
N GLN A 158 -1.98 24.06 12.29
CA GLN A 158 -1.07 22.97 11.92
C GLN A 158 -0.91 21.97 13.07
N ALA A 159 -0.80 22.43 14.33
CA ALA A 159 -0.79 21.55 15.50
C ALA A 159 -2.10 20.74 15.62
N MET A 160 -3.25 21.34 15.30
CA MET A 160 -4.53 20.62 15.25
C MET A 160 -4.55 19.56 14.13
N LEU A 161 -4.03 19.88 12.94
CA LEU A 161 -3.91 18.93 11.84
C LEU A 161 -2.98 17.76 12.17
N HIS A 162 -1.84 18.00 12.85
CA HIS A 162 -0.97 16.94 13.34
C HIS A 162 -1.69 16.03 14.36
N LEU A 163 -2.46 16.58 15.30
CA LEU A 163 -3.26 15.79 16.24
C LEU A 163 -4.35 14.96 15.51
N GLN A 164 -5.02 15.55 14.52
CA GLN A 164 -5.98 14.84 13.68
C GLN A 164 -5.31 13.71 12.89
N ARG A 165 -4.11 13.94 12.35
CA ARG A 165 -3.31 12.96 11.61
C ARG A 165 -2.93 11.75 12.46
N VAL A 166 -2.49 12.00 13.70
CA VAL A 166 -2.21 10.96 14.70
C VAL A 166 -3.47 10.14 14.99
N LYS A 167 -4.59 10.80 15.25
CA LYS A 167 -5.88 10.15 15.53
C LYS A 167 -6.38 9.29 14.37
N LEU A 168 -6.19 9.73 13.13
CA LEU A 168 -6.56 8.96 11.93
C LEU A 168 -5.62 7.76 11.72
N GLY A 169 -4.31 7.93 11.92
CA GLY A 169 -3.35 6.83 11.90
C GLY A 169 -3.68 5.73 12.92
N LYS A 170 -4.05 6.12 14.15
CA LYS A 170 -4.55 5.19 15.18
C LYS A 170 -5.81 4.43 14.71
N ARG A 171 -6.82 5.13 14.16
CA ARG A 171 -8.03 4.48 13.63
C ARG A 171 -7.75 3.52 12.47
N LEU A 172 -6.77 3.83 11.61
CA LEU A 172 -6.32 2.92 10.56
C LEU A 172 -5.68 1.66 11.14
N LEU A 173 -4.85 1.78 12.18
CA LEU A 173 -4.30 0.62 12.90
C LEU A 173 -5.39 -0.21 13.60
N GLU A 174 -6.36 0.44 14.24
CA GLU A 174 -7.51 -0.23 14.85
C GLU A 174 -8.29 -1.05 13.81
N HIS A 175 -8.50 -0.48 12.62
CA HIS A 175 -9.12 -1.15 11.48
C HIS A 175 -8.28 -2.31 10.90
N LEU A 176 -6.95 -2.22 10.99
CA LEU A 176 -6.02 -3.30 10.64
C LEU A 176 -5.94 -4.37 11.75
N GLY A 177 -6.59 -4.20 12.89
CA GLY A 177 -6.57 -5.13 14.04
C GLY A 177 -5.43 -4.90 15.04
N ILE A 178 -4.63 -3.85 14.86
CA ILE A 178 -3.40 -3.57 15.62
C ILE A 178 -3.72 -2.70 16.84
N ASN A 179 -4.57 -3.21 17.74
CA ASN A 179 -5.09 -2.47 18.90
C ASN A 179 -4.18 -2.52 20.13
N GLU A 180 -3.64 -3.69 20.44
CA GLU A 180 -3.20 -4.04 21.81
C GLU A 180 -1.82 -3.49 22.20
N ILE A 181 -1.12 -2.84 21.26
CA ILE A 181 0.29 -2.43 21.40
C ILE A 181 0.44 -0.90 21.34
N LEU A 182 -0.64 -0.11 21.23
CA LEU A 182 -0.55 1.34 21.00
C LEU A 182 -0.80 2.17 22.27
N ASP A 183 -0.07 3.28 22.41
CA ASP A 183 -0.33 4.30 23.41
C ASP A 183 -1.51 5.23 23.02
N GLU A 184 -1.75 6.27 23.82
CA GLU A 184 -2.78 7.27 23.51
C GLU A 184 -2.49 8.03 22.21
N ASN A 185 -1.21 8.18 21.85
CA ASN A 185 -0.71 8.85 20.64
C ASN A 185 -0.55 7.92 19.43
N GLY A 186 -0.98 6.66 19.51
CA GLY A 186 -0.83 5.69 18.43
C GLY A 186 0.62 5.26 18.15
N VAL A 187 1.54 5.52 19.09
CA VAL A 187 2.92 5.03 19.07
C VAL A 187 2.93 3.62 19.68
N PRO A 188 3.67 2.65 19.10
CA PRO A 188 3.84 1.34 19.71
C PRO A 188 4.51 1.42 21.08
N VAL A 189 3.83 0.92 22.11
CA VAL A 189 4.40 0.61 23.43
C VAL A 189 5.27 -0.64 23.30
N MET A 190 6.43 -0.49 22.64
CA MET A 190 7.46 -1.51 22.58
C MET A 190 8.08 -1.71 23.95
N LYS A 191 7.42 -2.52 24.79
CA LYS A 191 8.11 -3.24 25.86
C LYS A 191 9.17 -4.12 25.19
N GLN A 192 10.36 -4.19 25.77
CA GLN A 192 11.56 -4.86 25.20
C GLN A 192 11.46 -6.39 25.10
N SER A 193 10.24 -6.94 25.14
CA SER A 193 9.95 -8.36 24.91
C SER A 193 9.80 -8.63 23.40
N PRO A 194 10.15 -9.82 22.92
CA PRO A 194 9.82 -10.21 21.54
C PRO A 194 8.30 -10.12 21.35
N LEU A 195 7.87 -9.58 20.20
CA LEU A 195 6.44 -9.56 19.86
C LEU A 195 5.93 -10.99 19.80
N SER A 196 4.78 -11.22 20.43
CA SER A 196 4.04 -12.47 20.35
C SER A 196 3.62 -12.74 18.89
N PRO A 197 3.59 -14.01 18.44
CA PRO A 197 3.09 -14.33 17.12
C PRO A 197 1.64 -13.85 16.95
N PRO A 198 1.26 -13.26 15.80
CA PRO A 198 -0.10 -12.78 15.57
C PRO A 198 -1.11 -13.94 15.51
N ASP A 199 -2.36 -13.67 15.89
CA ASP A 199 -3.48 -14.61 15.78
C ASP A 199 -3.58 -15.16 14.33
N PRO A 200 -3.58 -16.49 14.12
CA PRO A 200 -3.80 -17.09 12.80
C PRO A 200 -5.03 -16.57 12.04
N ASN A 201 -6.04 -16.04 12.73
CA ASN A 201 -7.27 -15.47 12.15
C ASN A 201 -7.25 -13.94 11.95
N HIS A 202 -6.09 -13.29 12.16
CA HIS A 202 -5.92 -11.83 12.10
C HIS A 202 -6.41 -11.25 10.76
N ILE A 203 -7.05 -10.07 10.83
CA ILE A 203 -7.82 -9.52 9.70
C ILE A 203 -6.95 -9.17 8.48
N VAL A 204 -5.69 -8.77 8.72
CA VAL A 204 -4.68 -8.52 7.67
C VAL A 204 -4.45 -9.74 6.78
N PHE A 205 -4.51 -10.97 7.30
CA PHE A 205 -4.39 -12.18 6.47
C PHE A 205 -5.56 -12.33 5.51
N LYS A 206 -6.78 -11.99 5.96
CA LYS A 206 -7.99 -11.96 5.12
C LYS A 206 -7.87 -10.90 4.02
N TYR A 207 -7.19 -9.78 4.28
CA TYR A 207 -6.86 -8.78 3.26
C TYR A 207 -5.82 -9.28 2.25
N GLY A 208 -4.78 -10.01 2.68
CA GLY A 208 -3.75 -10.55 1.79
C GLY A 208 -4.30 -11.44 0.67
N SER A 209 -5.28 -12.28 1.00
CA SER A 209 -5.98 -13.16 0.05
C SER A 209 -6.78 -12.43 -1.05
N LEU A 210 -6.85 -11.09 -1.04
CA LEU A 210 -7.65 -10.29 -1.96
C LEU A 210 -6.82 -9.17 -2.59
N VAL A 211 -6.87 -8.99 -3.91
CA VAL A 211 -6.11 -7.94 -4.62
C VAL A 211 -6.36 -6.55 -4.02
N LYS A 212 -7.62 -6.19 -3.77
CA LYS A 212 -7.97 -4.90 -3.16
C LYS A 212 -7.54 -4.79 -1.68
N GLY A 213 -7.46 -5.91 -0.97
CA GLY A 213 -6.93 -5.98 0.39
C GLY A 213 -5.41 -5.83 0.45
N ARG A 214 -4.67 -6.39 -0.51
CA ARG A 214 -3.23 -6.10 -0.69
C ARG A 214 -2.99 -4.62 -0.98
N ASN A 215 -3.77 -4.00 -1.87
CA ASN A 215 -3.69 -2.56 -2.13
C ASN A 215 -3.98 -1.70 -0.88
N LEU A 216 -4.94 -2.09 -0.03
CA LEU A 216 -5.17 -1.47 1.28
C LEU A 216 -3.94 -1.57 2.19
N VAL A 217 -3.29 -2.73 2.24
CA VAL A 217 -2.07 -2.95 3.04
C VAL A 217 -0.90 -2.10 2.50
N LEU A 218 -0.64 -2.08 1.19
CA LEU A 218 0.42 -1.24 0.61
C LEU A 218 0.22 0.25 0.92
N ARG A 219 -0.99 0.79 0.70
CA ARG A 219 -1.25 2.20 1.01
C ARG A 219 -1.17 2.47 2.52
N SER A 220 -1.53 1.50 3.36
CA SER A 220 -1.25 1.57 4.81
C SER A 220 0.24 1.67 5.10
N LEU A 221 1.10 0.85 4.47
CA LEU A 221 2.55 0.95 4.59
C LEU A 221 3.10 2.31 4.14
N MET A 222 2.47 2.97 3.16
CA MET A 222 2.87 4.31 2.69
C MET A 222 2.45 5.43 3.65
N CYS A 223 1.32 5.27 4.36
CA CYS A 223 0.71 6.31 5.18
C CYS A 223 0.97 6.18 6.70
N LEU A 224 1.40 5.02 7.19
CA LEU A 224 1.68 4.82 8.61
C LEU A 224 3.09 5.32 9.00
N ALA A 225 3.26 5.69 10.27
CA ALA A 225 4.57 6.07 10.82
C ALA A 225 5.51 4.84 10.89
N PRO A 226 6.85 5.02 10.91
CA PRO A 226 7.79 3.90 10.76
C PRO A 226 7.61 2.79 11.81
N GLU A 227 7.30 3.16 13.06
CA GLU A 227 7.07 2.24 14.17
C GLU A 227 5.75 1.47 13.98
N GLN A 228 4.74 2.12 13.40
CA GLN A 228 3.44 1.53 13.08
C GLN A 228 3.55 0.56 11.90
N VAL A 229 4.35 0.92 10.89
CA VAL A 229 4.69 0.06 9.75
C VAL A 229 5.43 -1.19 10.21
N PHE A 230 6.31 -1.09 11.20
CA PHE A 230 7.00 -2.25 11.77
C PHE A 230 6.01 -3.29 12.32
N LEU A 231 4.95 -2.86 13.02
CA LEU A 231 3.91 -3.77 13.52
C LEU A 231 3.15 -4.45 12.36
N LEU A 232 2.75 -3.68 11.35
CA LEU A 232 2.05 -4.22 10.18
C LEU A 232 2.92 -5.22 9.40
N VAL A 233 4.20 -4.90 9.20
CA VAL A 233 5.16 -5.80 8.54
C VAL A 233 5.42 -7.04 9.40
N HIS A 234 5.58 -6.92 10.72
CA HIS A 234 5.70 -8.08 11.61
C HIS A 234 4.53 -9.06 11.45
N ILE A 235 3.30 -8.54 11.36
CA ILE A 235 2.11 -9.34 11.07
C ILE A 235 2.21 -9.97 9.68
N MET A 236 2.53 -9.21 8.64
CA MET A 236 2.70 -9.73 7.27
C MET A 236 3.72 -10.87 7.19
N MET A 237 4.86 -10.80 7.91
CA MET A 237 5.90 -11.84 7.90
C MET A 237 5.41 -13.20 8.43
N ALA A 238 4.37 -13.23 9.28
CA ALA A 238 3.82 -14.48 9.80
C ALA A 238 3.05 -15.30 8.73
N GLN A 239 2.50 -14.65 7.70
CA GLN A 239 1.84 -15.32 6.56
C GLN A 239 2.20 -14.64 5.23
N LEU A 240 3.50 -14.43 4.99
CA LEU A 240 3.96 -13.63 3.84
C LEU A 240 3.50 -14.19 2.49
N SER A 241 3.27 -15.49 2.36
CA SER A 241 2.73 -16.14 1.15
C SER A 241 1.37 -15.61 0.68
N LEU A 242 0.60 -14.94 1.54
CA LEU A 242 -0.65 -14.29 1.14
C LEU A 242 -0.42 -12.94 0.43
N PHE A 243 0.73 -12.31 0.66
CA PHE A 243 1.13 -11.05 0.03
C PHE A 243 2.11 -11.28 -1.13
N ALA A 244 2.94 -12.32 -1.03
CA ALA A 244 3.98 -12.72 -1.95
C ALA A 244 3.45 -13.73 -2.98
N VAL A 245 2.51 -13.33 -3.84
CA VAL A 245 1.86 -14.22 -4.82
C VAL A 245 2.64 -14.23 -6.14
N PRO A 246 3.24 -15.36 -6.56
CA PRO A 246 4.09 -15.38 -7.76
C PRO A 246 3.30 -15.43 -9.08
N SER A 247 2.08 -15.98 -9.08
CA SER A 247 1.35 -16.35 -10.31
C SER A 247 0.78 -15.19 -11.11
N SER A 248 0.67 -14.00 -10.52
CA SER A 248 0.14 -12.79 -11.18
C SER A 248 0.64 -11.55 -10.43
N PRO A 249 1.86 -11.04 -10.73
CA PRO A 249 2.39 -9.86 -10.07
C PRO A 249 1.57 -8.62 -10.45
N GLU A 250 0.92 -8.04 -9.46
CA GLU A 250 0.08 -6.84 -9.57
C GLU A 250 0.93 -5.57 -9.39
N GLN A 251 0.33 -4.39 -9.64
CA GLN A 251 0.98 -3.10 -9.33
C GLN A 251 1.47 -3.02 -7.87
N PHE A 252 0.75 -3.68 -6.94
CA PHE A 252 1.12 -3.87 -5.54
C PHE A 252 2.54 -4.45 -5.38
N ASP A 253 2.87 -5.51 -6.13
CA ASP A 253 4.09 -6.29 -5.92
C ASP A 253 5.35 -5.50 -6.28
N PHE A 254 5.26 -4.65 -7.31
CA PHE A 254 6.36 -3.78 -7.74
C PHE A 254 6.54 -2.53 -6.86
N GLN A 255 5.44 -1.98 -6.31
CA GLN A 255 5.49 -0.80 -5.44
C GLN A 255 5.89 -1.15 -3.99
N THR A 256 5.64 -2.39 -3.55
CA THR A 256 5.95 -2.84 -2.19
C THR A 256 7.45 -2.77 -1.88
N GLY A 257 8.33 -3.14 -2.82
CA GLY A 257 9.78 -3.13 -2.60
C GLY A 257 10.35 -1.75 -2.18
N PRO A 258 10.18 -0.69 -2.99
CA PRO A 258 10.63 0.66 -2.63
C PRO A 258 10.02 1.21 -1.33
N VAL A 259 8.76 0.87 -1.03
CA VAL A 259 8.09 1.29 0.22
C VAL A 259 8.71 0.57 1.42
N LEU A 260 8.98 -0.72 1.33
CA LEU A 260 9.68 -1.46 2.39
C LEU A 260 11.10 -0.94 2.59
N GLU A 261 11.88 -0.73 1.51
CA GLU A 261 13.26 -0.23 1.62
C GLU A 261 13.33 1.08 2.41
N LYS A 262 12.42 2.04 2.14
CA LYS A 262 12.31 3.30 2.87
C LYS A 262 12.22 3.08 4.39
N HIS A 263 11.35 2.17 4.84
CA HIS A 263 11.10 1.92 6.26
C HIS A 263 12.19 1.04 6.91
N PHE A 264 12.71 0.05 6.18
CA PHE A 264 13.81 -0.80 6.65
C PHE A 264 15.07 0.02 7.00
N ASN A 265 15.36 1.09 6.26
CA ASN A 265 16.47 2.00 6.54
C ASN A 265 16.28 2.80 7.84
N GLN A 266 15.05 2.89 8.39
CA GLN A 266 14.71 3.66 9.59
C GLN A 266 14.67 2.80 10.87
N TRP A 267 14.53 1.49 10.73
CA TRP A 267 14.46 0.56 11.87
C TRP A 267 15.83 0.16 12.42
N ALA A 268 15.90 -0.06 13.73
CA ALA A 268 17.11 -0.48 14.43
C ALA A 268 17.49 -1.94 14.08
N HIS A 269 18.77 -2.27 14.21
CA HIS A 269 19.29 -3.60 13.90
C HIS A 269 18.55 -4.77 14.61
N PRO A 270 18.20 -4.69 15.91
CA PRO A 270 17.41 -5.73 16.57
C PRO A 270 16.01 -5.95 15.97
N GLN A 271 15.36 -4.88 15.49
CA GLN A 271 14.05 -4.95 14.81
C GLN A 271 14.16 -5.73 13.49
N ILE A 272 15.21 -5.47 12.70
CA ILE A 272 15.49 -6.20 11.46
C ILE A 272 15.75 -7.69 11.73
N ILE A 273 16.58 -8.01 12.74
CA ILE A 273 16.86 -9.39 13.15
C ILE A 273 15.56 -10.10 13.57
N GLN A 274 14.71 -9.45 14.36
CA GLN A 274 13.44 -10.02 14.82
C GLN A 274 12.49 -10.35 13.66
N LEU A 275 12.35 -9.45 12.68
CA LEU A 275 11.54 -9.70 11.48
C LEU A 275 12.10 -10.85 10.64
N ALA A 276 13.41 -10.88 10.43
CA ALA A 276 14.08 -11.93 9.66
C ALA A 276 14.00 -13.30 10.36
N PHE A 277 14.14 -13.34 11.70
CA PHE A 277 13.95 -14.56 12.48
C PHE A 277 12.50 -15.06 12.43
N GLY A 278 11.52 -14.15 12.53
CA GLY A 278 10.10 -14.45 12.41
C GLY A 278 9.75 -15.04 11.04
N PHE A 279 10.24 -14.43 9.96
CA PHE A 279 10.09 -14.92 8.59
C PHE A 279 10.65 -16.34 8.39
N VAL A 280 11.87 -16.57 8.87
CA VAL A 280 12.55 -17.86 8.71
C VAL A 280 11.90 -18.95 9.57
N SER A 281 11.24 -18.57 10.67
CA SER A 281 10.50 -19.49 11.53
C SER A 281 9.04 -19.72 11.10
N SER A 282 8.41 -18.80 10.37
CA SER A 282 7.12 -19.05 9.71
C SER A 282 7.26 -19.87 8.42
N SER A 283 8.49 -20.00 7.90
CA SER A 283 8.83 -20.69 6.65
C SER A 283 9.13 -22.19 6.81
N ASP A 284 8.65 -22.85 7.86
CA ASP A 284 8.87 -24.28 8.09
C ASP A 284 8.26 -25.18 6.99
N ASN A 285 7.36 -24.65 6.14
CA ASN A 285 7.01 -25.26 4.86
C ASN A 285 7.92 -24.70 3.75
N VAL A 286 8.85 -25.54 3.27
CA VAL A 286 9.85 -25.22 2.25
C VAL A 286 9.25 -24.83 0.90
N GLU A 287 8.11 -25.42 0.51
CA GLU A 287 7.44 -25.09 -0.77
C GLU A 287 6.93 -23.64 -0.75
N LYS A 288 6.26 -23.25 0.36
CA LYS A 288 5.81 -21.86 0.57
C LYS A 288 6.97 -20.87 0.56
N PHE A 289 8.13 -21.24 1.10
CA PHE A 289 9.32 -20.40 1.07
C PHE A 289 9.78 -20.15 -0.37
N VAL A 290 9.87 -21.19 -1.21
CA VAL A 290 10.24 -21.04 -2.63
C VAL A 290 9.23 -20.16 -3.38
N ASP A 291 7.92 -20.34 -3.17
CA ASP A 291 6.89 -19.52 -3.82
C ASP A 291 6.93 -18.04 -3.38
N ILE A 292 7.20 -17.78 -2.10
CA ILE A 292 7.46 -16.42 -1.61
C ILE A 292 8.64 -15.80 -2.38
N LEU A 293 9.75 -16.51 -2.51
CA LEU A 293 10.95 -16.01 -3.20
C LEU A 293 10.79 -15.88 -4.73
N ARG A 294 9.84 -16.59 -5.35
CA ARG A 294 9.47 -16.39 -6.75
C ARG A 294 8.71 -15.07 -6.98
N SER A 295 8.06 -14.52 -5.95
CA SER A 295 7.36 -13.24 -6.03
C SER A 295 8.30 -12.02 -5.94
N PRO A 296 7.94 -10.87 -6.54
CA PRO A 296 8.70 -9.62 -6.36
C PRO A 296 8.74 -9.14 -4.89
N VAL A 297 7.66 -9.37 -4.13
CA VAL A 297 7.55 -8.96 -2.73
C VAL A 297 8.52 -9.75 -1.85
N GLY A 298 8.56 -11.07 -1.98
CA GLY A 298 9.51 -11.92 -1.24
C GLY A 298 10.96 -11.62 -1.59
N CYS A 299 11.29 -11.45 -2.88
CA CYS A 299 12.59 -10.95 -3.31
C CYS A 299 12.96 -9.62 -2.63
N SER A 300 12.01 -8.68 -2.56
CA SER A 300 12.23 -7.37 -1.93
C SER A 300 12.50 -7.46 -0.44
N PHE A 301 11.78 -8.33 0.29
CA PHE A 301 12.04 -8.58 1.71
C PHE A 301 13.45 -9.15 1.94
N ILE A 302 13.88 -10.16 1.17
CA ILE A 302 15.23 -10.70 1.28
C ILE A 302 16.29 -9.65 0.99
N LEU A 303 16.15 -8.87 -0.09
CA LEU A 303 17.08 -7.79 -0.43
C LEU A 303 17.17 -6.74 0.71
N CYS A 304 16.05 -6.34 1.30
CA CYS A 304 16.04 -5.41 2.42
C CYS A 304 16.69 -5.99 3.69
N PHE A 305 16.48 -7.28 3.98
CA PHE A 305 17.19 -7.99 5.06
C PHE A 305 18.70 -8.05 4.81
N CYS A 306 19.12 -8.42 3.59
CA CYS A 306 20.51 -8.54 3.19
C CYS A 306 21.26 -7.22 3.34
N LYS A 307 20.74 -6.15 2.73
CA LYS A 307 21.28 -4.79 2.81
C LYS A 307 21.44 -4.30 4.26
N ARG A 308 20.37 -4.34 5.07
CA ARG A 308 20.43 -3.89 6.48
C ARG A 308 21.30 -4.78 7.34
N GLY A 309 21.39 -6.07 7.03
CA GLY A 309 22.28 -7.03 7.69
C GLY A 309 23.75 -6.89 7.29
N HIS A 310 24.04 -6.40 6.08
CA HIS A 310 25.39 -6.00 5.69
C HIS A 310 25.83 -4.75 6.43
N GLU A 311 24.99 -3.71 6.44
CA GLU A 311 25.22 -2.47 7.19
C GLU A 311 25.49 -2.78 8.68
N LEU A 312 24.69 -3.68 9.27
CA LEU A 312 24.86 -4.23 10.63
C LEU A 312 26.26 -4.84 10.84
N ARG A 313 26.72 -5.69 9.91
CA ARG A 313 28.05 -6.35 9.97
C ARG A 313 29.22 -5.40 9.72
N SER A 314 29.03 -4.37 8.91
CA SER A 314 30.10 -3.42 8.55
C SER A 314 30.24 -2.27 9.54
N HIS A 315 29.20 -1.95 10.31
CA HIS A 315 29.16 -0.78 11.16
C HIS A 315 29.96 -1.00 12.48
N PRO A 316 30.94 -0.13 12.82
CA PRO A 316 31.93 -0.41 13.86
C PRO A 316 31.39 -0.37 15.29
N LEU A 317 30.19 0.18 15.51
CA LEU A 317 29.55 0.29 16.82
C LEU A 317 28.44 -0.76 17.05
N THR A 318 28.25 -1.70 16.12
CA THR A 318 27.20 -2.72 16.26
C THR A 318 27.54 -3.71 17.38
N PRO A 319 26.60 -4.05 18.29
CA PRO A 319 26.82 -5.07 19.29
C PRO A 319 27.21 -6.43 18.67
N PRO A 320 28.24 -7.13 19.17
CA PRO A 320 28.67 -8.40 18.60
C PRO A 320 27.60 -9.50 18.70
N GLY A 321 26.68 -9.38 19.67
CA GLY A 321 25.50 -10.25 19.79
C GLY A 321 24.54 -10.11 18.60
N ASP A 322 24.27 -8.88 18.17
CA ASP A 322 23.42 -8.61 17.01
C ASP A 322 24.06 -9.13 15.72
N VAL A 323 25.38 -8.95 15.57
CA VAL A 323 26.16 -9.50 14.45
C VAL A 323 26.04 -11.03 14.40
N ALA A 324 26.20 -11.71 15.53
CA ALA A 324 26.08 -13.16 15.63
C ALA A 324 24.65 -13.66 15.33
N ALA A 325 23.63 -12.98 15.87
CA ALA A 325 22.23 -13.30 15.63
C ALA A 325 21.84 -13.12 14.15
N TRP A 326 22.29 -12.03 13.51
CA TRP A 326 22.12 -11.84 12.08
C TRP A 326 22.81 -12.94 11.26
N ILE A 327 24.05 -13.31 11.58
CA ILE A 327 24.76 -14.40 10.87
C ILE A 327 24.01 -15.72 10.99
N GLN A 328 23.40 -16.03 12.14
CA GLN A 328 22.58 -17.23 12.31
C GLN A 328 21.34 -17.21 11.41
N VAL A 329 20.62 -16.08 11.35
CA VAL A 329 19.44 -15.92 10.49
C VAL A 329 19.82 -16.00 9.01
N TYR A 330 20.87 -15.27 8.61
CA TYR A 330 21.43 -15.28 7.26
C TYR A 330 21.77 -16.72 6.81
N ARG A 331 22.46 -17.50 7.65
CA ARG A 331 22.81 -18.90 7.34
C ARG A 331 21.59 -19.78 7.12
N ARG A 332 20.51 -19.58 7.89
CA ARG A 332 19.25 -20.34 7.70
C ARG A 332 18.54 -19.92 6.41
N ILE A 333 18.52 -18.62 6.05
CA ILE A 333 18.03 -18.15 4.74
C ILE A 333 18.85 -18.76 3.60
N TRP A 334 20.18 -18.66 3.67
CA TRP A 334 21.10 -19.19 2.67
C TRP A 334 20.94 -20.69 2.46
N GLY A 335 20.89 -21.47 3.55
CA GLY A 335 20.68 -22.91 3.49
C GLY A 335 19.36 -23.32 2.83
N LEU A 336 18.28 -22.58 3.08
CA LEU A 336 16.99 -22.83 2.42
C LEU A 336 17.03 -22.52 0.91
N ILE A 337 17.79 -21.49 0.50
CA ILE A 337 17.90 -21.07 -0.91
C ILE A 337 18.82 -22.00 -1.71
N VAL A 338 20.00 -22.33 -1.20
CA VAL A 338 21.01 -23.13 -1.92
C VAL A 338 20.49 -24.52 -2.28
N LEU A 339 19.70 -25.13 -1.38
CA LEU A 339 19.07 -26.43 -1.62
C LEU A 339 17.99 -26.40 -2.72
N ARG A 340 17.59 -25.22 -3.20
CA ARG A 340 16.38 -24.99 -4.04
C ARG A 340 16.60 -24.05 -5.23
N PHE A 341 17.85 -23.80 -5.66
CA PHE A 341 18.13 -22.95 -6.83
C PHE A 341 17.34 -23.38 -8.08
N ASP A 342 17.25 -24.69 -8.34
CA ASP A 342 16.55 -25.23 -9.52
C ASP A 342 15.03 -25.02 -9.49
N GLU A 343 14.44 -24.79 -8.32
CA GLU A 343 13.03 -24.45 -8.16
C GLU A 343 12.82 -22.93 -8.18
N LEU A 344 13.76 -22.17 -7.60
CA LEU A 344 13.74 -20.71 -7.61
C LEU A 344 13.90 -20.13 -9.03
N LEU A 345 14.69 -20.78 -9.88
CA LEU A 345 15.03 -20.38 -11.25
C LEU A 345 14.49 -21.38 -12.30
N PRO A 346 13.19 -21.32 -12.65
CA PRO A 346 12.61 -22.16 -13.70
C PRO A 346 13.07 -21.72 -15.10
N VAL A 347 13.23 -22.70 -16.00
CA VAL A 347 13.70 -22.55 -17.40
C VAL A 347 12.59 -22.07 -18.36
N GLU A 348 11.36 -21.90 -17.88
CA GLU A 348 10.16 -21.84 -18.72
C GLU A 348 10.03 -20.60 -19.63
N THR A 349 10.91 -19.60 -19.51
CA THR A 349 10.97 -18.45 -20.43
C THR A 349 12.42 -18.16 -20.83
N PRO A 350 12.80 -18.25 -22.12
CA PRO A 350 14.13 -17.84 -22.58
C PRO A 350 14.34 -16.31 -22.53
N GLU A 351 13.24 -15.55 -22.42
CA GLU A 351 13.29 -14.10 -22.18
C GLU A 351 13.46 -13.79 -20.69
N LEU A 352 14.39 -12.86 -20.39
CA LEU A 352 14.69 -12.43 -19.04
C LEU A 352 13.55 -11.56 -18.45
N SER A 353 12.52 -12.21 -17.91
CA SER A 353 11.41 -11.52 -17.25
C SER A 353 11.88 -10.68 -16.05
N ALA A 354 11.16 -9.60 -15.74
CA ALA A 354 11.47 -8.73 -14.58
C ALA A 354 11.46 -9.51 -13.24
N SER A 355 10.63 -10.56 -13.12
CA SER A 355 10.65 -11.48 -11.98
C SER A 355 11.94 -12.30 -11.91
N LEU A 356 12.45 -12.79 -13.04
CA LEU A 356 13.71 -13.54 -13.10
C LEU A 356 14.90 -12.63 -12.78
N LEU A 357 14.92 -11.39 -13.29
CA LEU A 357 15.94 -10.39 -12.95
C LEU A 357 15.96 -10.06 -11.45
N ASN A 358 14.80 -9.90 -10.81
CA ASN A 358 14.73 -9.66 -9.35
C ASN A 358 15.28 -10.84 -8.53
N ARG A 359 15.00 -12.08 -8.95
CA ARG A 359 15.58 -13.28 -8.33
C ARG A 359 17.09 -13.35 -8.48
N TRP A 360 17.61 -13.07 -9.67
CA TRP A 360 19.06 -13.00 -9.88
C TRP A 360 19.73 -11.91 -9.06
N ARG A 361 19.11 -10.72 -8.96
CA ARG A 361 19.57 -9.64 -8.08
C ARG A 361 19.62 -10.10 -6.61
N MET A 362 18.55 -10.76 -6.12
CA MET A 362 18.49 -11.32 -4.77
C MET A 362 19.59 -12.36 -4.51
N ILE A 363 19.81 -13.30 -5.44
CA ILE A 363 20.84 -14.34 -5.32
C ILE A 363 22.25 -13.72 -5.31
N ALA A 364 22.51 -12.75 -6.19
CA ALA A 364 23.82 -12.11 -6.28
C ALA A 364 24.14 -11.25 -5.04
N ASP A 365 23.14 -10.53 -4.52
CA ASP A 365 23.24 -9.73 -3.28
C ASP A 365 23.50 -10.63 -2.06
N LEU A 366 22.70 -11.70 -1.89
CA LEU A 366 22.93 -12.76 -0.88
C LEU A 366 24.35 -13.33 -0.95
N SER A 367 24.82 -13.66 -2.17
CA SER A 367 26.13 -14.26 -2.41
C SER A 367 27.28 -13.31 -2.08
N SER A 368 27.07 -11.98 -2.21
CA SER A 368 28.05 -10.98 -1.81
C SER A 368 28.26 -10.90 -0.28
N HIS A 369 27.33 -11.46 0.50
CA HIS A 369 27.37 -11.48 1.97
C HIS A 369 27.73 -12.85 2.55
N ALA A 370 27.78 -13.89 1.71
CA ALA A 370 28.22 -15.23 2.07
C ALA A 370 29.71 -15.21 2.48
N PHE A 371 30.10 -16.06 3.42
CA PHE A 371 31.52 -16.35 3.60
C PHE A 371 31.92 -17.45 2.59
N ALA A 372 33.23 -17.72 2.46
CA ALA A 372 33.72 -18.74 1.54
C ALA A 372 33.09 -20.13 1.77
N ALA A 373 32.82 -20.50 3.03
CA ALA A 373 32.15 -21.76 3.36
C ALA A 373 30.73 -21.83 2.76
N GLU A 374 29.92 -20.80 2.95
CA GLU A 374 28.58 -20.69 2.39
C GLU A 374 28.60 -20.71 0.85
N LEU A 375 29.57 -20.03 0.20
CA LEU A 375 29.74 -20.08 -1.26
C LEU A 375 30.15 -21.47 -1.77
N THR A 376 30.94 -22.24 -1.03
CA THR A 376 31.28 -23.62 -1.43
C THR A 376 30.09 -24.58 -1.41
N MET A 377 28.97 -24.23 -0.77
CA MET A 377 27.74 -25.04 -0.78
C MET A 377 27.00 -25.00 -2.12
N ILE A 378 27.29 -24.02 -2.98
CA ILE A 378 26.70 -23.92 -4.32
C ILE A 378 27.13 -25.17 -5.12
N PRO A 379 26.23 -25.86 -5.85
CA PRO A 379 26.63 -27.00 -6.66
C PRO A 379 27.57 -26.52 -7.78
N ARG A 380 28.67 -27.24 -8.06
CA ARG A 380 29.64 -26.87 -9.13
C ARG A 380 29.16 -27.15 -10.55
N THR A 381 28.09 -27.94 -10.69
CA THR A 381 27.53 -28.42 -11.95
C THR A 381 26.02 -28.51 -11.84
N GLY A 382 25.32 -28.54 -12.98
CA GLY A 382 23.87 -28.68 -13.04
C GLY A 382 23.15 -27.46 -13.61
N ARG A 383 21.83 -27.44 -13.44
CA ARG A 383 20.90 -26.50 -14.10
C ARG A 383 21.18 -25.03 -13.77
N LEU A 384 21.59 -24.73 -12.54
CA LEU A 384 22.02 -23.38 -12.15
C LEU A 384 23.07 -22.80 -13.10
N TRP A 385 24.09 -23.58 -13.48
CA TRP A 385 25.18 -23.09 -14.34
C TRP A 385 24.78 -22.97 -15.81
N GLN A 386 23.86 -23.82 -16.28
CA GLN A 386 23.26 -23.66 -17.62
C GLN A 386 22.58 -22.29 -17.74
N LEU A 387 21.76 -21.92 -16.74
CA LEU A 387 21.12 -20.60 -16.66
C LEU A 387 22.11 -19.45 -16.45
N VAL A 388 23.25 -19.69 -15.80
CA VAL A 388 24.35 -18.71 -15.74
C VAL A 388 24.92 -18.50 -17.13
N ASP A 389 25.32 -19.56 -17.84
CA ASP A 389 25.95 -19.47 -19.17
C ASP A 389 25.01 -18.83 -20.22
N GLU A 390 23.70 -19.11 -20.13
CA GLU A 390 22.65 -18.50 -20.98
C GLU A 390 22.49 -16.99 -20.76
N HIS A 391 22.68 -16.49 -19.53
CA HIS A 391 22.35 -15.11 -19.16
C HIS A 391 23.55 -14.24 -18.73
N ILE A 392 24.76 -14.80 -18.59
CA ILE A 392 25.95 -14.06 -18.11
C ILE A 392 26.32 -12.87 -18.99
N SER A 393 26.05 -12.93 -20.29
CA SER A 393 26.32 -11.85 -21.25
C SER A 393 25.25 -10.75 -21.28
N THR A 394 24.04 -11.03 -20.78
CA THR A 394 22.87 -10.13 -20.89
C THR A 394 22.34 -9.62 -19.54
N CYS A 395 22.68 -10.28 -18.43
CA CYS A 395 22.17 -10.00 -17.10
C CYS A 395 23.32 -9.69 -16.11
N PRO A 396 23.59 -8.40 -15.78
CA PRO A 396 24.70 -8.04 -14.89
C PRO A 396 24.70 -8.72 -13.51
N PRO A 397 23.54 -8.95 -12.84
CA PRO A 397 23.50 -9.74 -11.61
C PRO A 397 23.99 -11.19 -11.77
N VAL A 398 23.74 -11.83 -12.92
CA VAL A 398 24.24 -13.19 -13.22
C VAL A 398 25.76 -13.18 -13.33
N ALA A 399 26.33 -12.21 -14.06
CA ALA A 399 27.78 -12.05 -14.16
C ALA A 399 28.43 -11.74 -12.80
N TYR A 400 27.80 -10.92 -11.97
CA TYR A 400 28.29 -10.63 -10.62
C TYR A 400 28.27 -11.88 -9.73
N PHE A 401 27.17 -12.64 -9.73
CA PHE A 401 27.07 -13.93 -9.05
C PHE A 401 28.16 -14.92 -9.51
N ALA A 402 28.30 -15.13 -10.82
CA ALA A 402 29.28 -16.05 -11.38
C ALA A 402 30.72 -15.69 -10.97
N ASN A 403 31.07 -14.40 -10.99
CA ASN A 403 32.39 -13.91 -10.57
C ASN A 403 32.67 -14.13 -9.08
N LEU A 404 31.68 -13.87 -8.21
CA LEU A 404 31.80 -14.14 -6.76
C LEU A 404 32.09 -15.63 -6.51
N VAL A 405 31.31 -16.53 -7.10
CA VAL A 405 31.45 -17.97 -6.90
C VAL A 405 32.75 -18.51 -7.51
N ALA A 406 33.14 -18.02 -8.69
CA ALA A 406 34.39 -18.41 -9.34
C ALA A 406 35.63 -18.01 -8.54
N SER A 407 35.60 -16.92 -7.76
CA SER A 407 36.72 -16.51 -6.89
C SER A 407 37.05 -17.59 -5.86
N VAL A 408 36.03 -18.17 -5.21
CA VAL A 408 36.19 -19.19 -4.16
C VAL A 408 36.69 -20.53 -4.71
N TYR A 409 36.29 -20.91 -5.93
CA TYR A 409 36.76 -22.16 -6.54
C TYR A 409 38.15 -22.08 -7.17
N ARG A 410 38.65 -20.89 -7.52
CA ARG A 410 40.03 -20.74 -8.01
C ARG A 410 41.08 -20.96 -6.92
N ASP A 411 40.75 -20.60 -5.68
CA ASP A 411 41.66 -20.68 -4.53
C ASP A 411 41.70 -22.07 -3.87
N GLN A 412 40.82 -23.00 -4.27
CA GLN A 412 40.90 -24.39 -3.83
C GLN A 412 41.89 -25.17 -4.71
N PRO A 413 42.98 -25.74 -4.15
CA PRO A 413 43.85 -26.59 -4.93
C PRO A 413 43.03 -27.77 -5.46
N GLN A 414 43.15 -28.05 -6.75
CA GLN A 414 42.52 -29.23 -7.33
C GLN A 414 43.10 -30.45 -6.62
N SER A 415 42.30 -31.09 -5.77
CA SER A 415 42.62 -32.38 -5.19
C SER A 415 42.97 -33.31 -6.34
N PRO A 416 44.19 -33.89 -6.38
CA PRO A 416 44.66 -34.61 -7.55
C PRO A 416 43.67 -35.72 -7.87
N THR A 417 43.09 -35.66 -9.07
CA THR A 417 42.20 -36.69 -9.58
C THR A 417 42.93 -38.02 -9.53
N SER A 418 42.50 -38.90 -8.63
CA SER A 418 42.89 -40.30 -8.63
C SER A 418 42.37 -40.93 -9.93
N ILE A 419 43.30 -41.12 -10.86
CA ILE A 419 43.13 -41.85 -12.12
C ILE A 419 42.95 -43.35 -11.82
#